data_AF-A0A1G2QJP7-F1
#
_entry.id   AF-A0A1G2QJP7-F1
#
_cell.length_a   1.000
_cell.length_b   1.000
_cell.length_c   1.000
_cell.angle_alpha   90.00
_cell.angle_beta   90.00
_cell.angle_gamma   90.00
#
_symmetry.space_group_name_H-M   'P 1'
#
loop_
_entity.id
_entity.type
_entity.pdbx_description
1 polymer ?
#
loop_
_entity_poly.entity_id
_entity_poly.type
_entity_poly.pdbx_seq_one_letter_code
_entity_poly.pdbx_strand_id
1 'polypeptide(L)'
;MSHLAEDLYKEIADGKNILLVGPTDSGKTWYVKNTLMPFLQEKNQKILYCSDSDSIPEGTRDFDILIIDEIETLLDQSFLEANSNDPEPYYSKEYLDKVENWHAKLKKLDVPGIFILTRNKPEEIKNLVDNYDELDWGAKVKSFVFERREQTPWRSPV
;
A
#
# COMPACT_ATOMS: atom_id res chain seq x y z
N MET A 1 8.82 -2.71 -20.96
CA MET A 1 8.53 -3.05 -19.56
C MET A 1 8.18 -1.77 -18.82
N SER A 2 7.31 -1.83 -17.81
CA SER A 2 6.89 -0.64 -17.06
C SER A 2 8.08 -0.08 -16.28
N HIS A 3 8.49 1.17 -16.55
CA HIS A 3 9.55 1.87 -15.79
C HIS A 3 9.32 1.78 -14.27
N LEU A 4 8.06 1.78 -13.83
CA LEU A 4 7.70 1.67 -12.42
C LEU A 4 8.12 0.32 -11.80
N ALA A 5 7.97 -0.81 -12.51
CA ALA A 5 8.31 -2.11 -11.92
C ALA A 5 9.82 -2.24 -11.66
N GLU A 6 10.63 -1.67 -12.56
CA GLU A 6 12.09 -1.61 -12.39
C GLU A 6 12.48 -0.71 -11.23
N ASP A 7 11.83 0.44 -11.09
CA ASP A 7 12.13 1.37 -9.99
C ASP A 7 11.72 0.81 -8.63
N LEU A 8 10.53 0.19 -8.52
CA LEU A 8 10.10 -0.52 -7.31
C LEU A 8 11.09 -1.64 -6.95
N TYR A 9 11.56 -2.41 -7.94
CA TYR A 9 12.53 -3.47 -7.68
C TYR A 9 13.88 -2.96 -7.17
N LYS A 10 14.38 -1.82 -7.66
CA LYS A 10 15.61 -1.22 -7.13
C LYS A 10 15.46 -0.86 -5.64
N GLU A 11 14.34 -0.25 -5.28
CA GLU A 11 14.10 0.12 -3.87
C GLU A 11 14.00 -1.13 -2.98
N ILE A 12 13.31 -2.19 -3.44
CA ILE A 12 13.22 -3.46 -2.69
C ILE A 12 14.59 -4.15 -2.56
N ALA A 13 15.38 -4.16 -3.65
CA ALA A 13 16.71 -4.76 -3.65
C ALA A 13 17.68 -4.03 -2.70
N ASP A 14 17.45 -2.74 -2.44
CA ASP A 14 18.15 -1.96 -1.41
C ASP A 14 17.63 -2.25 0.02
N GLY A 15 16.68 -3.18 0.18
CA GLY A 15 16.07 -3.54 1.47
C GLY A 15 15.04 -2.54 1.97
N LYS A 16 14.52 -1.65 1.11
CA LYS A 16 13.51 -0.66 1.51
C LYS A 16 12.11 -1.22 1.36
N ASN A 17 11.21 -0.76 2.23
CA ASN A 17 9.78 -1.01 2.06
C ASN A 17 9.18 0.02 1.10
N ILE A 18 8.04 -0.33 0.52
CA ILE A 18 7.32 0.49 -0.43
C ILE A 18 5.91 0.73 0.08
N LEU A 19 5.43 1.96 -0.06
CA LEU A 19 4.03 2.32 0.11
C LEU A 19 3.44 2.68 -1.26
N LEU A 20 2.51 1.86 -1.76
CA LEU A 20 1.70 2.16 -2.93
C LEU A 20 0.39 2.80 -2.48
N VAL A 21 0.22 4.10 -2.75
CA VAL A 21 -0.95 4.85 -2.30
C VAL A 21 -1.75 5.40 -3.48
N GLY A 22 -3.07 5.38 -3.39
CA GLY A 22 -3.93 5.97 -4.42
C GLY A 22 -5.42 5.72 -4.15
N PRO A 23 -6.31 6.28 -4.97
CA PRO A 23 -7.75 6.14 -4.76
C PRO A 23 -8.23 4.71 -5.01
N THR A 24 -9.44 4.42 -4.52
CA THR A 24 -10.19 3.24 -4.94
C THR A 24 -10.28 3.19 -6.46
N ASP A 25 -10.22 2.00 -7.04
CA ASP A 25 -10.26 1.78 -8.50
C ASP A 25 -9.16 2.46 -9.33
N SER A 26 -8.05 2.88 -8.73
CA SER A 26 -6.89 3.39 -9.48
C SER A 26 -6.07 2.29 -10.18
N GLY A 27 -6.38 1.02 -9.91
CA GLY A 27 -5.71 -0.13 -10.51
C GLY A 27 -4.52 -0.68 -9.73
N LYS A 28 -4.30 -0.25 -8.47
CA LYS A 28 -3.19 -0.72 -7.60
C LYS A 28 -3.10 -2.26 -7.54
N THR A 29 -4.19 -2.91 -7.11
CA THR A 29 -4.28 -4.37 -7.01
C THR A 29 -4.08 -5.06 -8.37
N TRP A 30 -4.65 -4.49 -9.44
CA TRP A 30 -4.47 -5.04 -10.79
C TRP A 30 -3.01 -4.97 -11.23
N TYR A 31 -2.36 -3.81 -11.06
CA TYR A 31 -0.96 -3.61 -11.41
C TYR A 31 -0.05 -4.55 -10.61
N VAL A 32 -0.28 -4.67 -9.31
CA VAL A 32 0.48 -5.57 -8.44
C VAL A 32 0.38 -7.01 -8.93
N LYS A 33 -0.84 -7.52 -9.15
CA LYS A 33 -1.07 -8.92 -9.53
C LYS A 33 -0.62 -9.25 -10.95
N ASN A 34 -0.82 -8.33 -11.89
CA ASN A 34 -0.64 -8.61 -13.33
C ASN A 34 0.64 -8.04 -13.92
N THR A 35 1.36 -7.17 -13.20
CA THR A 35 2.60 -6.56 -13.69
C THR A 35 3.75 -6.75 -12.69
N LEU A 36 3.58 -6.29 -11.45
CA LEU A 36 4.69 -6.28 -10.49
C LEU A 36 5.07 -7.69 -10.02
N MET A 37 4.10 -8.51 -9.61
CA MET A 37 4.36 -9.88 -9.14
C MET A 37 5.00 -10.74 -10.23
N PRO A 38 4.48 -10.81 -11.48
CA PRO A 38 5.17 -11.52 -12.56
C PRO A 38 6.60 -11.03 -12.80
N PHE A 39 6.81 -9.72 -12.80
CA PHE A 39 8.15 -9.13 -12.98
C PHE A 39 9.11 -9.55 -11.87
N LEU A 40 8.69 -9.50 -10.60
CA LEU A 40 9.51 -9.91 -9.46
C LEU A 40 9.79 -11.43 -9.49
N GLN A 41 8.83 -12.24 -9.92
CA GLN A 41 9.01 -13.68 -10.13
C GLN A 41 10.02 -13.99 -11.25
N GLU A 42 10.02 -13.22 -12.34
CA GLU A 42 11.06 -13.29 -13.39
C GLU A 42 12.46 -12.94 -12.86
N LYS A 43 12.54 -12.18 -11.76
CA LYS A 43 13.78 -11.91 -11.00
C LYS A 43 14.07 -12.96 -9.92
N ASN A 44 13.41 -14.12 -9.98
CA ASN A 44 13.53 -15.23 -9.02
C ASN A 44 13.20 -14.85 -7.57
N GLN A 45 12.34 -13.84 -7.35
CA GLN A 45 11.86 -13.49 -6.01
C GLN A 45 10.67 -14.36 -5.61
N LYS A 46 10.71 -14.91 -4.39
CA LYS A 46 9.56 -15.57 -3.75
C LYS A 46 8.69 -14.53 -3.08
N ILE A 47 7.44 -14.47 -3.51
CA ILE A 47 6.51 -13.41 -3.09
C ILE A 47 5.34 -14.04 -2.34
N LEU A 48 4.98 -13.46 -1.20
CA LEU A 48 3.70 -13.69 -0.54
C LEU A 48 2.79 -12.48 -0.77
N TYR A 49 1.63 -12.72 -1.36
CA TYR A 49 0.57 -11.71 -1.49
C TYR A 49 -0.53 -11.97 -0.47
N CYS A 50 -0.86 -10.97 0.34
CA CYS A 50 -1.98 -10.95 1.27
C CYS A 50 -2.99 -9.91 0.78
N SER A 51 -4.27 -10.28 0.67
CA SER A 51 -5.34 -9.35 0.25
C SER A 51 -5.73 -8.32 1.31
N ASP A 52 -5.34 -8.57 2.56
CA ASP A 52 -5.54 -7.72 3.71
C ASP A 52 -4.53 -8.09 4.81
N SER A 53 -4.48 -7.28 5.86
CA SER A 53 -3.62 -7.53 7.03
C SER A 53 -4.15 -8.64 7.95
N ASP A 54 -5.39 -9.10 7.76
CA ASP A 54 -5.92 -10.26 8.50
C ASP A 54 -5.24 -11.56 8.03
N SER A 55 -4.94 -11.63 6.74
CA SER A 55 -4.41 -12.80 6.02
C SER A 55 -2.90 -13.01 6.18
N ILE A 56 -2.21 -12.20 6.99
CA ILE A 56 -0.76 -12.35 7.22
C ILE A 56 -0.52 -13.58 8.11
N PRO A 57 0.27 -14.58 7.65
CA PRO A 57 0.60 -15.76 8.44
C PRO A 57 1.59 -15.47 9.57
N GLU A 58 1.68 -16.35 10.57
CA GLU A 58 2.60 -16.20 11.72
C GLU A 58 4.09 -16.41 11.38
N GLY A 59 4.43 -16.68 10.11
CA GLY A 59 5.80 -16.82 9.63
C GLY A 59 5.96 -16.43 8.17
N THR A 60 6.97 -15.60 7.89
CA THR A 60 7.20 -14.97 6.58
C THR A 60 8.59 -15.21 6.00
N ARG A 61 9.44 -15.96 6.73
CA ARG A 61 10.87 -16.16 6.42
C ARG A 61 11.17 -16.91 5.13
N ASP A 62 10.20 -17.64 4.60
CA ASP A 62 10.36 -18.41 3.36
C ASP A 62 10.17 -17.56 2.09
N PHE A 63 9.79 -16.29 2.26
CA PHE A 63 9.55 -15.34 1.19
C PHE A 63 10.61 -14.25 1.17
N ASP A 64 10.93 -13.75 -0.01
CA ASP A 64 11.87 -12.64 -0.19
C ASP A 64 11.14 -11.29 -0.05
N ILE A 65 9.86 -11.24 -0.43
CA ILE A 65 9.05 -10.02 -0.47
C ILE A 65 7.63 -10.34 0.00
N LEU A 66 7.08 -9.47 0.84
CA LEU A 66 5.65 -9.46 1.15
C LEU A 66 4.95 -8.34 0.41
N ILE A 67 3.76 -8.64 -0.12
CA ILE A 67 2.86 -7.63 -0.67
C ILE A 67 1.55 -7.73 0.10
N ILE A 68 1.18 -6.65 0.79
CA ILE A 68 -0.03 -6.62 1.63
C ILE A 68 -0.95 -5.54 1.08
N ASP A 69 -2.08 -5.99 0.56
CA ASP A 69 -3.14 -5.13 0.07
C ASP A 69 -3.98 -4.60 1.23
N GLU A 70 -4.69 -3.49 0.99
CA GLU A 70 -5.62 -2.88 1.95
C GLU A 70 -5.05 -2.76 3.39
N ILE A 71 -3.85 -2.18 3.52
CA ILE A 71 -3.33 -1.76 4.82
C ILE A 71 -4.05 -0.50 5.30
N GLU A 72 -3.94 -0.21 6.60
CA GLU A 72 -4.36 1.07 7.17
C GLU A 72 -3.26 1.66 8.06
N THR A 73 -3.15 2.99 8.05
CA THR A 73 -2.26 3.78 8.90
C THR A 73 -3.09 4.77 9.73
N LEU A 74 -2.63 5.06 10.95
CA LEU A 74 -3.27 6.05 11.83
C LEU A 74 -2.51 7.38 11.85
N LEU A 75 -1.39 7.48 11.13
CA LEU A 75 -0.52 8.66 11.07
C LEU A 75 -1.24 9.92 10.60
N ASP A 76 -2.15 9.77 9.64
CA ASP A 76 -2.95 10.87 9.08
C ASP A 76 -4.35 10.98 9.69
N GLN A 77 -4.66 10.24 10.76
CA GLN A 77 -6.00 10.24 11.38
C GLN A 77 -6.47 11.66 11.73
N SER A 78 -5.64 12.48 12.38
CA SER A 78 -6.01 13.85 12.72
C SER A 78 -6.25 14.73 11.49
N PHE A 79 -5.54 14.46 10.38
CA PHE A 79 -5.78 15.14 9.12
C PHE A 79 -7.13 14.71 8.52
N LEU A 80 -7.44 13.41 8.53
CA LEU A 80 -8.70 12.86 8.04
C LEU A 80 -9.89 13.41 8.84
N GLU A 81 -9.78 13.45 10.16
CA GLU A 81 -10.79 14.00 11.07
C GLU A 81 -11.00 15.50 10.84
N ALA A 82 -9.92 16.29 10.74
CA ALA A 82 -10.02 17.74 10.51
C ALA A 82 -10.65 18.11 9.16
N ASN A 83 -10.56 17.21 8.17
CA ASN A 83 -11.15 17.37 6.84
C ASN A 83 -12.47 16.60 6.66
N SER A 84 -12.98 16.00 7.74
CA SER A 84 -14.30 15.40 7.77
C SER A 84 -15.36 16.46 8.12
N ASN A 85 -16.53 16.36 7.50
CA ASN A 85 -17.71 17.13 7.93
C ASN A 85 -18.56 16.36 8.94
N ASP A 86 -18.11 15.17 9.35
CA ASP A 86 -18.83 14.29 10.26
C ASP A 86 -18.60 14.70 11.72
N PRO A 87 -19.64 14.85 12.54
CA PRO A 87 -19.49 15.02 13.99
C PRO A 87 -18.93 13.79 14.71
N GLU A 88 -19.02 12.60 14.12
CA GLU A 88 -18.45 11.37 14.68
C GLU A 88 -16.97 11.22 14.34
N PRO A 89 -16.18 10.50 15.17
CA PRO A 89 -14.80 10.17 14.86
C PRO A 89 -14.68 9.43 13.53
N TYR A 90 -13.62 9.71 12.78
CA TYR A 90 -13.39 9.11 11.45
C TYR A 90 -13.34 7.58 11.52
N TYR A 91 -12.77 7.02 12.60
CA TYR A 91 -12.72 5.58 12.86
C TYR A 91 -13.56 5.19 14.07
N SER A 92 -14.27 4.07 13.96
CA SER A 92 -14.91 3.45 15.12
C SER A 92 -13.86 2.81 16.04
N LYS A 93 -14.19 2.68 17.34
CA LYS A 93 -13.31 1.99 18.30
C LYS A 93 -12.99 0.55 17.88
N GLU A 94 -13.99 -0.18 17.41
CA GLU A 94 -13.81 -1.57 16.93
C GLU A 94 -12.83 -1.64 15.76
N TYR A 95 -12.88 -0.66 14.85
CA TYR A 95 -11.94 -0.59 13.74
C TYR A 95 -10.52 -0.23 14.21
N LEU A 96 -10.38 0.70 15.16
CA LEU A 96 -9.07 1.02 15.75
C LEU A 96 -8.43 -0.21 16.41
N ASP A 97 -9.19 -0.95 17.22
CA ASP A 97 -8.71 -2.19 17.84
C ASP A 97 -8.26 -3.22 16.77
N LYS A 98 -8.93 -3.26 15.62
CA LYS A 98 -8.54 -4.10 14.48
C LYS A 98 -7.22 -3.63 13.86
N VAL A 99 -7.08 -2.33 13.60
CA VAL A 99 -5.88 -1.74 13.00
C VAL A 99 -4.66 -1.89 13.90
N GLU A 100 -4.80 -1.74 15.22
CA GLU A 100 -3.72 -2.00 16.18
C GLU A 100 -3.21 -3.45 16.09
N ASN A 101 -4.12 -4.41 15.97
CA ASN A 101 -3.75 -5.82 15.77
C ASN A 101 -3.03 -6.04 14.44
N TRP A 102 -3.43 -5.33 13.37
CA TRP A 102 -2.72 -5.36 12.09
C TRP A 102 -1.31 -4.81 12.22
N HIS A 103 -1.13 -3.64 12.85
CA HIS A 103 0.18 -3.05 13.08
C HIS A 103 1.08 -3.97 13.90
N ALA A 104 0.54 -4.67 14.90
CA ALA A 104 1.28 -5.66 15.68
C ALA A 104 1.76 -6.86 14.84
N LYS A 105 1.00 -7.28 13.82
CA LYS A 105 1.45 -8.30 12.84
C LYS A 105 2.53 -7.73 11.91
N LEU A 106 2.28 -6.55 11.36
CA LEU A 106 3.19 -5.87 10.42
C LEU A 106 4.56 -5.55 11.03
N LYS A 107 4.61 -5.24 12.33
CA LYS A 107 5.85 -5.01 13.08
C LYS A 107 6.77 -6.23 13.15
N LYS A 108 6.23 -7.44 12.98
CA LYS A 108 6.98 -8.70 13.07
C LYS A 108 7.61 -9.12 11.76
N LEU A 109 7.31 -8.42 10.66
CA LEU A 109 7.86 -8.72 9.35
C LEU A 109 9.38 -8.52 9.34
N ASP A 110 10.10 -9.51 8.85
CA ASP A 110 11.56 -9.55 8.78
C ASP A 110 12.11 -9.46 7.35
N VAL A 111 11.23 -9.23 6.37
CA VAL A 111 11.56 -9.10 4.94
C VAL A 111 10.88 -7.84 4.35
N PRO A 112 11.40 -7.29 3.24
CA PRO A 112 10.83 -6.10 2.62
C PRO A 112 9.33 -6.25 2.29
N GLY A 113 8.57 -5.22 2.64
CA GLY A 113 7.13 -5.12 2.38
C GLY A 113 6.78 -4.11 1.28
N ILE A 114 5.81 -4.47 0.45
CA ILE A 114 5.06 -3.56 -0.40
C ILE A 114 3.66 -3.44 0.18
N PHE A 115 3.35 -2.28 0.73
CA PHE A 115 2.09 -2.00 1.39
C PHE A 115 1.19 -1.18 0.48
N ILE A 116 -0.07 -1.58 0.32
CA ILE A 116 -1.03 -0.88 -0.54
C ILE A 116 -2.06 -0.18 0.32
N LEU A 117 -2.12 1.14 0.21
CA LEU A 117 -2.99 2.00 0.99
C LEU A 117 -3.97 2.73 0.08
N THR A 118 -5.22 2.83 0.53
CA THR A 118 -6.26 3.57 -0.18
C THR A 118 -6.53 4.91 0.52
N ARG A 119 -6.43 5.99 -0.25
CA ARG A 119 -6.93 7.33 0.10
C ARG A 119 -7.58 7.93 -1.13
N ASN A 120 -8.79 8.44 -0.99
CA ASN A 120 -9.64 8.78 -2.13
C ASN A 120 -9.46 10.22 -2.59
N LYS A 121 -9.10 11.12 -1.68
CA LYS A 121 -8.91 12.52 -2.03
C LYS A 121 -7.43 12.84 -2.30
N PRO A 122 -7.11 13.66 -3.31
CA PRO A 122 -5.73 14.04 -3.62
C PRO A 122 -4.97 14.64 -2.43
N GLU A 123 -5.64 15.42 -1.59
CA GLU A 123 -5.06 16.03 -0.39
C GLU A 123 -4.68 15.00 0.69
N GLU A 124 -5.44 13.90 0.81
CA GLU A 124 -5.13 12.80 1.74
C GLU A 124 -3.87 12.06 1.28
N ILE A 125 -3.79 11.75 -0.02
CA ILE A 125 -2.62 11.12 -0.64
C ILE A 125 -1.39 12.03 -0.47
N LYS A 126 -1.53 13.32 -0.78
CA LYS A 126 -0.45 14.30 -0.64
C LYS A 126 0.02 14.42 0.80
N ASN A 127 -0.92 14.48 1.76
CA ASN A 127 -0.58 14.53 3.19
C ASN A 127 0.28 13.34 3.61
N LEU A 128 -0.07 12.14 3.14
CA LEU A 128 0.71 10.94 3.44
C LEU A 128 2.12 10.99 2.86
N VAL A 129 2.23 11.29 1.56
CA VAL A 129 3.49 11.22 0.83
C VAL A 129 4.48 12.31 1.25
N ASP A 130 3.98 13.51 1.58
CA ASP A 130 4.83 14.65 1.90
C ASP A 130 5.31 14.65 3.36
N ASN A 131 4.59 13.99 4.27
CA ASN A 131 4.83 14.13 5.71
C ASN A 131 5.32 12.84 6.39
N TYR A 132 5.20 11.67 5.77
CA TYR A 132 5.56 10.40 6.42
C TYR A 132 6.43 9.53 5.51
N ASP A 133 7.59 9.16 6.02
CA ASP A 133 8.52 8.19 5.44
C ASP A 133 8.68 6.92 6.30
N GLU A 134 7.94 6.83 7.40
CA GLU A 134 7.87 5.69 8.32
C GLU A 134 6.41 5.45 8.72
N LEU A 135 5.96 4.19 8.67
CA LEU A 135 4.59 3.78 9.01
C LEU A 135 4.43 3.48 10.52
N ASP A 136 3.20 3.36 11.01
CA ASP A 136 2.89 3.19 12.45
C ASP A 136 3.65 2.04 13.14
N TRP A 137 3.99 0.99 12.40
CA TRP A 137 4.74 -0.16 12.92
C TRP A 137 6.27 -0.03 12.81
N GLY A 138 6.78 1.15 12.42
CA GLY A 138 8.20 1.47 12.33
C GLY A 138 8.87 1.11 11.00
N ALA A 139 8.09 0.73 9.98
CA ALA A 139 8.63 0.43 8.65
C ALA A 139 8.90 1.71 7.88
N LYS A 140 10.17 1.99 7.58
CA LYS A 140 10.55 3.05 6.65
C LYS A 140 10.16 2.69 5.23
N VAL A 141 9.47 3.60 4.54
CA VAL A 141 8.88 3.37 3.23
C VAL A 141 9.30 4.42 2.21
N LYS A 142 9.42 3.98 0.96
CA LYS A 142 9.37 4.86 -0.20
C LYS A 142 7.95 4.85 -0.76
N SER A 143 7.32 6.01 -0.80
CA SER A 143 5.95 6.16 -1.29
C SER A 143 5.90 6.35 -2.82
N PHE A 144 4.96 5.68 -3.47
CA PHE A 144 4.63 5.83 -4.88
C PHE A 144 3.13 6.04 -5.05
N VAL A 145 2.77 7.09 -5.78
CA VAL A 145 1.37 7.46 -6.02
C VAL A 145 0.85 6.76 -7.27
N PHE A 146 -0.30 6.10 -7.14
CA PHE A 146 -1.02 5.45 -8.22
C PHE A 146 -2.25 6.28 -8.58
N GLU A 147 -2.08 7.17 -9.56
CA GLU A 147 -3.18 7.98 -10.07
C GLU A 147 -4.02 7.18 -11.07
N ARG A 148 -5.35 7.40 -11.02
CA ARG A 148 -6.23 6.87 -12.07
C ARG A 148 -5.87 7.59 -13.36
N ARG A 149 -5.25 6.90 -14.31
CA ARG A 149 -5.15 7.42 -15.68
C ARG A 149 -6.58 7.58 -16.18
N GLU A 150 -6.97 8.81 -16.54
CA GLU A 150 -8.19 9.02 -17.32
C GLU A 150 -8.12 8.08 -18.52
N GLN A 151 -8.96 7.05 -18.53
CA GLN A 151 -9.18 6.28 -19.74
C GLN A 151 -9.81 7.25 -20.72
N THR A 152 -9.09 7.61 -21.78
CA THR A 152 -9.70 8.29 -22.93
C THR A 152 -10.92 7.46 -23.32
N PRO A 153 -12.15 8.02 -23.33
CA PRO A 153 -13.32 7.23 -23.64
C PRO A 153 -13.12 6.63 -25.03
N TRP A 154 -13.29 5.31 -25.13
CA TRP A 154 -13.33 4.59 -26.39
C TRP A 154 -14.34 5.29 -27.29
N ARG A 155 -13.87 6.01 -28.30
CA ARG A 155 -14.73 6.45 -29.40
C ARG A 155 -15.08 5.18 -30.17
N SER A 156 -16.31 4.71 -30.02
CA SER A 156 -16.88 3.75 -30.96
C SER A 156 -16.71 4.33 -32.37
N PRO A 157 -16.12 3.59 -33.32
CA PRO A 157 -16.17 4.00 -34.71
C PRO A 157 -17.65 4.04 -35.13
N VAL A 158 -18.06 5.21 -35.64
CA VAL A 158 -19.34 5.39 -36.35
C VAL A 158 -19.22 4.75 -37.72
#